data_AF-A0A3R9TVH6-F1
#
_entry.id   AF-A0A3R9TVH6-F1
#
_cell.length_a   1.000
_cell.length_b   1.000
_cell.length_c   1.000
_cell.angle_alpha   90.00
_cell.angle_beta   90.00
_cell.angle_gamma   90.00
#
_symmetry.space_group_name_H-M   'P 1'
#
loop_
_entity.id
_entity.type
_entity.pdbx_description
1 polymer ?
#
loop_
_entity_poly.entity_id
_entity_poly.type
_entity_poly.pdbx_seq_one_letter_code
_entity_poly.pdbx_strand_id
1 'polypeptide(L)'
;ALDIALRRNDREWVEQLPAEMEKKIIHKLYYGHFFCHVFHQDYILKKGNDPLEMEHQMWKLLDARRAEYPAEHNVGHLYIAKPALANFYQKLDPTNSFNVGIGHTSKLKYWGKAKS
;
A
#
# COMPACT_ATOMS: atom_id res chain seq x y z
N ALA A 1 -4.22 6.71 3.62
CA ALA A 1 -4.97 5.55 4.14
C ALA A 1 -4.12 4.33 3.90
N LEU A 2 -3.69 3.64 4.95
CA LEU A 2 -2.92 2.41 4.83
C LEU A 2 -3.83 1.22 5.12
N ASP A 3 -3.70 0.18 4.29
CA ASP A 3 -4.45 -1.06 4.39
C ASP A 3 -3.47 -2.21 4.63
N ILE A 4 -3.39 -2.67 5.89
CA ILE A 4 -2.29 -3.49 6.36
C ILE A 4 -2.77 -4.81 6.97
N ALA A 5 -2.02 -5.88 6.72
CA ALA A 5 -2.16 -7.17 7.37
C ALA A 5 -0.90 -7.44 8.20
N LEU A 6 -1.04 -7.45 9.52
CA LEU A 6 0.06 -7.81 10.41
C LEU A 6 0.30 -9.33 10.38
N ARG A 7 1.47 -9.76 10.87
CA ARG A 7 1.71 -11.19 11.07
C ARG A 7 0.69 -11.74 12.06
N ARG A 8 0.24 -12.98 11.82
CA ARG A 8 -0.69 -13.70 12.70
C ARG A 8 -0.20 -13.87 14.14
N ASN A 9 1.11 -13.78 14.38
CA ASN A 9 1.72 -13.87 15.70
C ASN A 9 2.21 -12.52 16.24
N ASP A 10 1.86 -11.39 15.60
CA ASP A 10 2.24 -10.07 16.08
C ASP A 10 1.44 -9.72 17.35
N ARG A 11 2.15 -9.36 18.42
CA ARG A 11 1.53 -8.97 19.71
C ARG A 11 1.38 -7.47 19.84
N GLU A 12 2.20 -6.71 19.13
CA GLU A 12 2.26 -5.25 19.16
C GLU A 12 1.41 -4.67 18.02
N TRP A 13 0.10 -4.93 18.06
CA TRP A 13 -0.80 -4.54 16.96
C TRP A 13 -1.01 -3.02 16.89
N VAL A 14 -0.95 -2.31 18.02
CA VAL A 14 -1.03 -0.85 18.08
C VAL A 14 0.29 -0.25 17.59
N GLU A 15 0.20 0.62 16.59
CA GLU A 15 1.37 1.29 16.01
C GLU A 15 2.04 2.27 17.00
N GLN A 16 3.37 2.29 16.97
CA GLN A 16 4.18 3.34 17.59
C GLN A 16 5.02 4.02 16.51
N LEU A 17 4.70 5.29 16.22
CA LEU A 17 5.44 6.09 15.24
C LEU A 17 6.61 6.82 15.89
N PRO A 18 7.71 7.06 15.14
CA PRO A 18 8.73 8.01 15.55
C PRO A 18 8.12 9.39 15.87
N ALA A 19 8.60 10.04 16.93
CA ALA A 19 8.07 11.33 17.39
C ALA A 19 8.05 12.41 16.29
N GLU A 20 9.03 12.41 15.38
CA GLU A 20 9.08 13.35 14.26
C GLU A 20 7.98 13.13 13.21
N MET A 21 7.48 11.90 13.06
CA MET A 21 6.31 11.61 12.22
C MET A 21 5.03 11.98 12.95
N GLU A 22 4.92 11.61 14.24
CA GLU A 22 3.75 11.90 15.07
C GLU A 22 3.43 13.41 15.10
N LYS A 23 4.45 14.26 15.19
CA LYS A 23 4.31 15.73 15.16
C LYS A 23 3.63 16.27 13.90
N LYS A 24 3.67 15.55 12.78
CA LYS A 24 3.07 15.95 11.49
C LYS A 24 1.59 15.58 11.39
N ILE A 25 1.09 14.74 12.29
CA ILE A 25 -0.27 14.21 12.25
C ILE A 25 -1.19 15.06 13.16
N ILE A 26 -2.42 15.31 12.70
CA ILE A 26 -3.51 15.89 13.49
C ILE A 26 -4.31 14.76 14.15
N HIS A 27 -4.72 13.76 13.38
CA HIS A 27 -5.49 12.61 13.87
C HIS A 27 -5.00 11.30 13.26
N LYS A 28 -5.07 10.24 14.06
CA LYS A 28 -4.85 8.85 13.67
C LYS A 28 -6.16 8.11 13.90
N LEU A 29 -6.69 7.47 12.87
CA LEU A 29 -7.92 6.70 12.91
C LEU A 29 -7.56 5.25 12.63
N TYR A 30 -7.72 4.39 13.63
CA TYR A 30 -7.39 2.97 13.54
C TYR A 30 -8.66 2.15 13.72
N TYR A 31 -8.97 1.34 12.71
CA TYR A 31 -10.14 0.47 12.67
C TYR A 31 -9.83 -0.73 11.77
N GLY A 32 -10.60 -1.82 11.85
CA GLY A 32 -10.36 -2.97 10.98
C GLY A 32 -10.88 -4.30 11.55
N HIS A 33 -10.38 -5.38 10.97
CA HIS A 33 -10.78 -6.76 11.25
C HIS A 33 -9.81 -7.41 12.23
N PHE A 34 -10.04 -7.19 13.52
CA PHE A 34 -9.09 -7.53 14.58
C PHE A 34 -8.60 -8.99 14.54
N PHE A 35 -9.49 -9.97 14.40
CA PHE A 35 -9.10 -11.40 14.37
C PHE A 35 -8.34 -11.81 13.11
N CYS A 36 -8.46 -11.06 12.03
CA CYS A 36 -7.69 -11.27 10.80
C CYS A 36 -6.32 -10.57 10.85
N HIS A 37 -6.06 -9.76 11.88
CA HIS A 37 -4.91 -8.86 11.95
C HIS A 37 -4.85 -7.88 10.76
N VAL A 38 -6.01 -7.51 10.21
CA VAL A 38 -6.14 -6.53 9.13
C VAL A 38 -6.62 -5.21 9.70
N PHE A 39 -5.90 -4.12 9.42
CA PHE A 39 -6.20 -2.79 9.93
C PHE A 39 -6.15 -1.74 8.82
N HIS A 40 -7.10 -0.82 8.89
CA HIS A 40 -7.08 0.43 8.16
C HIS A 40 -6.54 1.51 9.10
N GLN A 41 -5.47 2.15 8.64
CA GLN A 41 -4.81 3.23 9.37
C GLN A 41 -4.87 4.51 8.56
N ASP A 42 -5.76 5.42 8.96
CA ASP A 42 -5.94 6.70 8.31
C ASP A 42 -5.31 7.82 9.13
N TYR A 43 -4.59 8.69 8.42
CA TYR A 43 -3.83 9.79 9.02
C TYR A 43 -4.30 11.11 8.42
N ILE A 44 -4.73 12.03 9.27
CA ILE A 44 -4.98 13.42 8.89
C ILE A 44 -3.70 14.19 9.14
N LEU A 45 -3.03 14.66 8.09
CA LEU A 45 -1.76 15.39 8.21
C LEU A 45 -1.99 16.89 8.41
N LYS A 46 -1.09 17.54 9.15
CA LYS A 46 -1.03 19.00 9.25
C LYS A 46 -0.73 19.58 7.85
N LYS A 47 -1.43 20.66 7.50
CA LYS A 47 -1.24 21.36 6.22
C LYS A 47 0.23 21.74 6.02
N GLY A 48 0.74 21.57 4.80
CA GLY A 48 2.13 21.86 4.43
C GLY A 48 3.08 20.67 4.53
N ASN A 49 2.65 19.53 5.06
CA ASN A 49 3.40 18.27 4.98
C ASN A 49 3.08 17.54 3.67
N ASP A 50 4.08 16.85 3.11
CA ASP A 50 3.91 16.01 1.93
C ASP A 50 3.32 14.64 2.32
N PRO A 51 2.10 14.31 1.85
CA PRO A 51 1.47 13.03 2.17
C PRO A 51 2.16 11.83 1.51
N LEU A 52 2.78 11.99 0.33
CA LEU A 52 3.48 10.90 -0.35
C LEU A 52 4.77 10.55 0.38
N GLU A 53 5.53 11.57 0.81
CA GLU A 53 6.72 11.34 1.62
C GLU A 53 6.37 10.70 2.97
N MET A 54 5.27 11.12 3.60
CA MET A 54 4.78 10.46 4.81
C MET A 54 4.42 8.99 4.56
N GLU A 55 3.70 8.70 3.48
CA GLU A 55 3.33 7.34 3.09
C GLU A 55 4.56 6.44 2.87
N HIS A 56 5.56 6.91 2.14
CA HIS A 56 6.80 6.16 1.93
C HIS A 56 7.58 5.92 3.24
N GLN A 57 7.53 6.86 4.20
CA GLN A 57 8.10 6.64 5.52
C GLN A 57 7.34 5.55 6.30
N MET A 58 6.01 5.54 6.22
CA MET A 58 5.18 4.49 6.84
C MET A 58 5.47 3.10 6.25
N TRP A 59 5.63 3.00 4.92
CA TRP A 59 5.97 1.74 4.27
C TRP A 59 7.26 1.13 4.83
N LYS A 60 8.30 1.93 5.06
CA LYS A 60 9.54 1.43 5.68
C LYS A 60 9.32 0.83 7.07
N LEU A 61 8.42 1.41 7.87
CA LEU A 61 8.07 0.89 9.19
C LEU A 61 7.29 -0.43 9.06
N LEU A 62 6.35 -0.50 8.12
CA LEU A 62 5.55 -1.69 7.85
C LEU A 62 6.41 -2.85 7.29
N ASP A 63 7.33 -2.56 6.37
CA ASP A 63 8.33 -3.50 5.85
C ASP A 63 9.19 -4.07 6.97
N ALA A 64 9.69 -3.21 7.88
CA ALA A 64 10.46 -3.65 9.06
C ALA A 64 9.62 -4.55 9.99
N ARG A 65 8.32 -4.26 10.10
CA ARG A 65 7.33 -5.10 10.79
C ARG A 65 6.90 -6.32 9.99
N ARG A 66 7.39 -6.53 8.76
CA ARG A 66 6.96 -7.62 7.86
C ARG A 66 5.44 -7.70 7.75
N ALA A 67 4.79 -6.53 7.81
CA ALA A 67 3.37 -6.42 7.52
C ALA A 67 3.17 -6.51 6.00
N GLU A 68 2.04 -7.06 5.59
CA GLU A 68 1.64 -7.09 4.19
C GLU A 68 0.71 -5.93 3.89
N TYR A 69 0.87 -5.32 2.72
CA TYR A 69 0.00 -4.25 2.22
C TYR A 69 0.09 -4.20 0.69
N PRO A 70 -1.02 -3.91 -0.01
CA PRO A 70 -2.40 -3.79 0.52
C PRO A 70 -2.93 -5.15 1.02
N ALA A 71 -3.78 -5.12 2.03
CA ALA A 71 -4.33 -6.32 2.67
C ALA A 71 -5.60 -6.83 1.98
N GLU A 72 -6.61 -5.97 1.80
CA GLU A 72 -7.91 -6.31 1.22
C GLU A 72 -8.34 -5.36 0.11
N HIS A 73 -7.81 -4.14 0.07
CA HIS A 73 -8.22 -3.10 -0.88
C HIS A 73 -7.55 -3.20 -2.26
N ASN A 74 -6.65 -4.16 -2.46
CA ASN A 74 -5.86 -4.33 -3.68
C ASN A 74 -4.95 -3.11 -3.96
N VAL A 75 -4.12 -3.18 -5.01
CA VAL A 75 -3.04 -2.20 -5.23
C VAL A 75 -3.53 -0.87 -5.81
N GLY A 76 -4.65 -0.87 -6.52
CA GLY A 76 -5.17 0.31 -7.22
C GLY A 76 -4.07 1.00 -8.03
N HIS A 77 -3.93 2.32 -7.89
CA HIS A 77 -2.77 3.07 -8.36
C HIS A 77 -2.00 3.72 -7.20
N LEU A 78 -2.12 3.15 -6.01
CA LEU A 78 -1.50 3.67 -4.78
C LEU A 78 -0.29 2.83 -4.38
N TYR A 79 -0.36 1.51 -4.61
CA TYR A 79 0.68 0.57 -4.23
C TYR A 79 1.36 -0.02 -5.46
N ILE A 80 2.63 -0.39 -5.29
CA ILE A 80 3.38 -1.14 -6.29
C ILE A 80 2.87 -2.60 -6.28
N ALA A 81 2.45 -3.11 -7.43
CA ALA A 81 2.14 -4.52 -7.57
C ALA A 81 3.41 -5.37 -7.44
N LYS A 82 3.42 -6.30 -6.49
CA LYS A 82 4.49 -7.31 -6.37
C LYS A 82 4.59 -8.13 -7.67
N PRO A 83 5.77 -8.69 -8.00
CA PRO A 83 6.00 -9.36 -9.28
C PRO A 83 4.98 -10.45 -9.62
N ALA A 84 4.56 -11.25 -8.64
CA ALA A 84 3.54 -12.29 -8.86
C ALA A 84 2.21 -11.69 -9.37
N LEU A 85 1.75 -10.58 -8.79
CA LEU A 85 0.52 -9.90 -9.15
C LEU A 85 0.64 -9.17 -10.50
N ALA A 86 1.76 -8.48 -10.74
CA ALA A 86 2.02 -7.83 -12.03
C ALA A 86 2.09 -8.85 -13.19
N ASN A 87 2.70 -10.01 -12.95
CA ASN A 87 2.75 -11.11 -13.92
C ASN A 87 1.35 -11.71 -14.15
N PHE A 88 0.55 -11.83 -13.09
CA PHE A 88 -0.83 -12.28 -13.20
C PHE A 88 -1.67 -11.33 -14.06
N TYR A 89 -1.55 -10.02 -13.86
CA TYR A 89 -2.22 -9.02 -14.71
C TYR A 89 -1.79 -9.13 -16.18
N GLN A 90 -0.47 -9.23 -16.44
CA GLN A 90 0.06 -9.42 -17.80
C GLN A 90 -0.46 -10.68 -18.49
N LYS A 91 -0.62 -11.78 -17.73
CA LYS A 91 -1.14 -13.04 -18.26
C LYS A 91 -2.61 -12.93 -18.68
N LEU A 92 -3.42 -12.20 -17.92
CA LEU A 92 -4.85 -12.05 -18.19
C LEU A 92 -5.14 -10.99 -19.26
N ASP A 93 -4.37 -9.90 -19.30
CA ASP A 93 -4.51 -8.84 -20.28
C ASP A 93 -3.19 -8.59 -21.02
N PRO A 94 -2.80 -9.47 -21.97
CA PRO A 94 -1.54 -9.33 -22.70
C PRO A 94 -1.45 -8.03 -23.53
N THR A 95 -2.58 -7.38 -23.80
CA THR A 95 -2.64 -6.15 -24.59
C THR A 95 -2.57 -4.88 -23.75
N ASN A 96 -2.71 -4.98 -22.43
CA ASN A 96 -2.82 -3.87 -21.49
C ASN A 96 -3.91 -2.86 -21.93
N SER A 97 -5.15 -3.33 -22.01
CA SER A 97 -6.32 -2.55 -22.43
C SER A 97 -7.42 -2.48 -21.35
N PHE A 98 -7.32 -3.26 -20.28
CA PHE A 98 -8.27 -3.29 -19.17
C PHE A 98 -7.63 -2.76 -17.89
N ASN A 99 -8.13 -1.63 -17.39
CA ASN A 99 -7.66 -0.99 -16.15
C ASN A 99 -6.13 -0.74 -16.10
N VAL A 100 -5.63 -0.05 -17.13
CA VAL A 100 -4.19 0.11 -17.40
C VAL A 100 -3.43 0.84 -16.30
N GLY A 101 -2.20 0.40 -16.03
CA GLY A 101 -1.31 1.01 -15.05
C GLY A 101 -1.65 0.70 -13.59
N ILE A 102 -2.54 -0.27 -13.34
CA ILE A 102 -2.82 -0.76 -11.99
C ILE A 102 -1.53 -1.28 -11.35
N GLY A 103 -1.32 -1.01 -10.07
CA GLY A 103 -0.13 -1.43 -9.34
C GLY A 103 1.16 -0.75 -9.78
N HIS A 104 1.08 0.49 -10.27
CA HIS A 104 2.22 1.24 -10.85
C HIS A 104 2.88 0.51 -12.04
N THR A 105 2.11 -0.33 -12.75
CA THR A 105 2.56 -0.96 -13.99
C THR A 105 2.48 0.01 -15.17
N SER A 106 2.93 -0.43 -16.35
CA SER A 106 2.87 0.38 -17.58
C SER A 106 1.44 0.80 -17.92
N LYS A 107 1.28 2.04 -18.39
CA LYS A 107 0.04 2.56 -18.99
C LYS A 107 0.00 2.42 -20.52
N LEU A 108 1.07 1.88 -21.12
CA LEU A 108 1.21 1.73 -22.56
C LEU A 108 0.62 0.40 -23.03
N LYS A 109 0.05 0.38 -24.24
CA LYS A 109 -0.39 -0.86 -24.90
C LYS A 109 0.74 -1.88 -24.94
N TYR A 110 0.36 -3.16 -24.87
CA TYR A 110 1.29 -4.29 -24.84
C TYR A 110 2.38 -4.14 -23.76
N TRP A 111 2.04 -3.49 -22.66
CA TRP A 111 2.93 -3.27 -21.52
C TRP A 111 4.21 -2.50 -21.87
N GLY A 112 4.18 -1.68 -22.94
CA GLY A 112 5.34 -0.95 -23.45
C GLY A 112 6.33 -1.80 -24.27
N LYS A 113 5.95 -3.03 -24.63
CA LYS A 113 6.74 -3.93 -25.49
C LYS A 113 6.27 -3.81 -26.94
N ALA A 114 7.17 -4.11 -27.89
CA ALA A 114 6.77 -4.26 -29.29
C ALA A 114 5.76 -5.41 -29.41
N LYS A 115 4.80 -5.28 -30.34
CA LYS A 115 3.81 -6.33 -30.58
C LYS A 115 4.53 -7.55 -31.18
N SER A 116 4.54 -8.67 -30.46
CA SER A 116 5.01 -9.98 -30.95
C SER A 116 4.02 -10.55 -31.96
#